data_AF-A0A7J8QNB4-F1
#
_entry.id   AF-A0A7J8QNB4-F1
#
_cell.length_a   1.000
_cell.length_b   1.000
_cell.length_c   1.000
_cell.angle_alpha   90.00
_cell.angle_beta   90.00
_cell.angle_gamma   90.00
#
_symmetry.space_group_name_H-M   'P 1'
#
loop_
_entity.id
_entity.type
_entity.pdbx_description
1 polymer ?
#
loop_
_entity_poly.entity_id
_entity_poly.type
_entity_poly.pdbx_seq_one_letter_code
_entity_poly.pdbx_strand_id
1 'polypeptide(L)'
;LEDELVGYIFGKKKATEVAHLVWRHVLHKGDIVIDATCGNGYDTVAMLKMVADESGHGHVYGMDIQTEALENTSSLLDETVTQKEKELVKLFPICHSRMDEVLPENTAV
;
A
#
# COMPACT_ATOMS: atom_id res chain seq x y z
N LEU A 1 -0.43 15.27 -13.86
CA LEU A 1 -1.58 14.35 -14.00
C LEU A 1 -1.96 14.17 -15.47
N GLU A 2 -2.15 15.26 -16.23
CA GLU A 2 -2.45 15.18 -17.67
C GLU A 2 -1.34 14.47 -18.47
N ASP A 3 -0.08 14.88 -18.30
CA ASP A 3 1.05 14.30 -19.03
C ASP A 3 1.21 12.79 -18.79
N GLU A 4 1.00 12.34 -17.55
CA GLU A 4 1.13 10.93 -17.20
C GLU A 4 -0.06 10.09 -17.65
N LEU A 5 -1.27 10.67 -17.64
CA LEU A 5 -2.45 10.03 -18.19
C LEU A 5 -2.34 9.87 -19.72
N VAL A 6 -1.87 10.92 -20.40
CA VAL A 6 -1.52 10.86 -21.83
C VAL A 6 -0.45 9.81 -22.07
N GLY A 7 0.59 9.78 -21.22
CA GLY A 7 1.63 8.76 -21.25
C GLY A 7 1.08 7.34 -21.14
N TYR A 8 0.09 7.10 -20.27
CA TYR A 8 -0.55 5.79 -20.11
C TYR A 8 -1.39 5.41 -21.33
N ILE A 9 -2.22 6.32 -21.84
CA ILE A 9 -3.07 6.10 -23.03
C ILE A 9 -2.23 5.68 -24.24
N PHE A 10 -1.04 6.28 -24.41
CA PHE A 10 -0.13 5.97 -25.51
C PHE A 10 0.91 4.87 -25.16
N GLY A 11 0.73 4.14 -24.06
CA GLY A 11 1.57 3.00 -23.68
C GLY A 11 2.99 3.33 -23.24
N LYS A 12 3.28 4.60 -22.91
CA LYS A 12 4.58 5.08 -22.41
C LYS A 12 4.71 4.99 -20.89
N LYS A 13 3.60 4.78 -20.18
CA LYS A 13 3.53 4.69 -18.71
C LYS A 13 2.70 3.48 -18.30
N LYS A 14 3.02 2.89 -17.15
CA LYS A 14 2.23 1.80 -16.57
C LYS A 14 1.00 2.33 -15.82
N ALA A 15 -0.04 1.52 -15.72
CA ALA A 15 -1.24 1.85 -14.94
C ALA A 15 -0.89 2.14 -13.46
N THR A 16 0.06 1.39 -12.90
CA THR A 16 0.52 1.57 -11.52
C THR A 16 1.18 2.93 -11.29
N GLU A 17 1.89 3.49 -12.28
CA GLU A 17 2.45 4.83 -12.17
C GLU A 17 1.36 5.90 -12.07
N VAL A 18 0.27 5.74 -12.83
CA VAL A 18 -0.90 6.62 -12.75
C VAL A 18 -1.63 6.46 -11.43
N ALA A 19 -1.80 5.23 -10.93
CA ALA A 19 -2.40 4.97 -9.63
C ALA A 19 -1.61 5.66 -8.51
N HIS A 20 -0.28 5.52 -8.48
CA HIS A 20 0.59 6.18 -7.50
C HIS A 20 0.50 7.71 -7.57
N LEU A 21 0.33 8.28 -8.76
CA LEU A 21 0.11 9.71 -8.93
C LEU A 21 -1.21 10.16 -8.30
N VAL A 22 -2.30 9.42 -8.54
CA VAL A 22 -3.60 9.73 -7.93
C VAL A 22 -3.51 9.62 -6.42
N TRP A 23 -2.92 8.55 -5.89
CA TRP A 23 -2.78 8.32 -4.45
C TRP A 23 -2.03 9.45 -3.75
N ARG A 24 -0.97 9.99 -4.35
CA ARG A 24 -0.24 11.15 -3.79
C ARG A 24 -1.09 12.41 -3.58
N HIS A 25 -2.25 12.53 -4.24
CA HIS A 25 -3.15 13.67 -4.08
C HIS A 25 -4.27 13.42 -3.06
N VAL A 26 -4.55 12.16 -2.73
CA VAL A 26 -5.68 11.79 -1.84
C VAL A 26 -5.21 11.28 -0.48
N LEU A 27 -4.01 10.69 -0.41
CA LEU A 27 -3.43 10.17 0.82
C LEU A 27 -2.68 11.27 1.56
N HIS A 28 -2.89 11.29 2.87
CA HIS A 28 -2.22 12.17 3.81
C HIS A 28 -1.41 11.36 4.82
N LYS A 29 -0.47 12.04 5.47
CA LYS A 29 0.25 11.48 6.61
C LYS A 29 -0.74 11.14 7.72
N GLY A 30 -0.59 9.96 8.31
CA GLY A 30 -1.51 9.45 9.32
C GLY A 30 -2.68 8.63 8.78
N ASP A 31 -2.89 8.56 7.47
CA ASP A 31 -3.98 7.78 6.89
C ASP A 31 -3.80 6.27 7.09
N ILE A 32 -4.94 5.57 7.18
CA ILE A 32 -5.01 4.12 7.11
C ILE A 32 -5.37 3.73 5.68
N VAL A 33 -4.57 2.86 5.07
CA VAL A 33 -4.79 2.38 3.71
C VAL A 33 -4.75 0.86 3.64
N ILE A 34 -5.46 0.33 2.65
CA ILE A 34 -5.56 -1.10 2.39
C ILE A 34 -4.90 -1.40 1.05
N ASP A 35 -3.93 -2.32 1.07
CA ASP A 35 -3.44 -3.00 -0.13
C ASP A 35 -4.19 -4.33 -0.28
N ALA A 36 -5.16 -4.37 -1.18
CA ALA A 36 -6.04 -5.53 -1.36
C ALA A 36 -5.38 -6.70 -2.11
N THR A 37 -4.18 -6.51 -2.68
CA THR A 37 -3.48 -7.52 -3.48
C THR A 37 -1.97 -7.27 -3.41
N CYS A 38 -1.36 -7.50 -2.25
CA CYS A 38 -0.01 -6.99 -1.99
C CYS A 38 1.06 -7.60 -2.91
N GLY A 39 0.91 -8.84 -3.37
CA GLY A 39 1.80 -9.42 -4.39
C GLY A 39 3.28 -9.31 -4.02
N ASN A 40 4.07 -8.62 -4.85
CA ASN A 40 5.50 -8.40 -4.58
C ASN A 40 5.79 -7.19 -3.66
N GLY A 41 4.76 -6.51 -3.14
CA GLY A 41 4.88 -5.45 -2.14
C GLY A 41 5.19 -4.04 -2.66
N TYR A 42 5.31 -3.83 -3.98
CA TYR A 42 5.65 -2.50 -4.51
C TYR A 42 4.61 -1.44 -4.18
N ASP A 43 3.33 -1.78 -4.28
CA ASP A 43 2.23 -0.85 -3.95
C ASP A 43 2.12 -0.66 -2.43
N THR A 44 2.31 -1.73 -1.64
CA THR A 44 2.42 -1.66 -0.18
C THR A 44 3.50 -0.67 0.27
N VAL A 45 4.72 -0.75 -0.29
CA VAL A 45 5.81 0.17 0.03
C VAL A 45 5.51 1.59 -0.43
N ALA A 46 4.91 1.76 -1.61
CA ALA A 46 4.53 3.07 -2.11
C ALA A 46 3.51 3.76 -1.19
N MET A 47 2.47 3.03 -0.79
CA MET A 47 1.45 3.48 0.16
C MET A 47 2.05 3.80 1.53
N LEU A 48 2.93 2.93 2.05
CA LEU A 48 3.63 3.16 3.32
C LEU A 48 4.40 4.48 3.32
N LYS A 49 5.17 4.75 2.26
CA LYS A 49 5.91 6.01 2.11
C LYS A 49 4.98 7.23 2.01
N MET A 50 3.76 7.05 1.51
CA MET A 50 2.76 8.12 1.46
C MET A 50 2.17 8.40 2.83
N VAL A 51 1.83 7.39 3.64
CA VAL A 51 1.09 7.58 4.91
C VAL A 51 1.98 7.71 6.15
N ALA A 52 3.20 7.16 6.13
CA ALA A 52 4.08 7.14 7.28
C ALA A 52 4.65 8.53 7.61
N ASP A 53 4.62 8.89 8.89
CA ASP A 53 5.28 10.07 9.45
C ASP A 53 5.81 9.78 10.86
N GLU A 54 6.33 10.81 11.53
CA GLU A 54 6.90 10.66 12.87
C GLU A 54 5.85 10.31 13.94
N SER A 55 4.58 10.64 13.71
CA SER A 55 3.47 10.38 14.65
C SER A 55 3.16 8.89 14.80
N GLY A 56 3.43 8.10 13.76
CA GLY A 56 3.14 6.66 13.76
C GLY A 56 1.65 6.31 13.68
N HIS A 57 0.79 7.26 13.31
CA HIS A 57 -0.65 7.00 13.16
C HIS A 57 -1.00 6.33 11.82
N GLY A 58 -0.21 6.56 10.77
CA GLY A 58 -0.47 5.99 9.44
C GLY A 58 -0.20 4.50 9.41
N HIS A 59 -1.04 3.73 8.72
CA HIS A 59 -0.92 2.28 8.64
C HIS A 59 -1.26 1.74 7.25
N VAL A 60 -0.58 0.67 6.84
CA VAL A 60 -0.90 -0.10 5.64
C VAL A 60 -1.33 -1.51 6.04
N TYR A 61 -2.52 -1.90 5.63
CA TYR A 61 -3.04 -3.26 5.80
C TYR A 61 -2.99 -3.97 4.46
N GLY A 62 -2.02 -4.88 4.29
CA GLY A 62 -1.82 -5.65 3.06
C GLY A 62 -2.45 -7.03 3.13
N MET A 63 -3.06 -7.47 2.04
CA MET A 63 -3.72 -8.77 1.93
C MET A 63 -3.31 -9.49 0.66
N ASP A 64 -3.11 -10.80 0.78
CA ASP A 64 -3.03 -11.71 -0.35
C ASP A 64 -3.38 -13.14 0.10
N ILE A 65 -3.93 -13.94 -0.82
CA ILE A 65 -4.24 -15.36 -0.54
C ILE A 65 -2.98 -16.23 -0.62
N GLN A 66 -1.94 -15.76 -1.31
CA GLN A 66 -0.73 -16.51 -1.56
C GLN A 66 0.31 -16.20 -0.48
N THR A 67 0.76 -17.21 0.25
CA THR A 67 1.83 -17.03 1.27
C THR A 67 3.10 -16.42 0.67
N GLU A 68 3.48 -16.83 -0.54
CA GLU A 68 4.63 -16.29 -1.27
C GLU A 68 4.54 -14.78 -1.48
N ALA A 69 3.34 -14.23 -1.74
CA ALA A 69 3.16 -12.79 -1.89
C ALA A 69 3.44 -12.05 -0.57
N LEU A 70 2.99 -12.61 0.56
CA LEU A 70 3.25 -12.02 1.88
C LEU A 70 4.74 -12.07 2.23
N GLU A 71 5.41 -13.18 1.90
CA GLU A 71 6.85 -13.36 2.08
C GLU A 71 7.66 -12.37 1.22
N ASN A 72 7.28 -12.22 -0.06
CA ASN A 72 7.90 -11.26 -0.97
C ASN A 72 7.69 -9.82 -0.50
N THR A 73 6.47 -9.49 -0.06
CA THR A 73 6.13 -8.17 0.47
C THR A 73 6.91 -7.88 1.75
N SER A 74 6.99 -8.83 2.69
CA SER A 74 7.79 -8.69 3.91
C SER A 74 9.27 -8.51 3.61
N SER A 75 9.82 -9.30 2.70
CA SER A 75 11.24 -9.21 2.31
C SER A 75 11.56 -7.86 1.68
N LEU A 76 10.69 -7.36 0.80
CA LEU A 76 10.85 -6.03 0.21
C LEU A 76 10.79 -4.93 1.28
N LEU A 77 9.90 -5.04 2.27
CA LEU A 77 9.84 -4.08 3.39
C LEU A 77 11.15 -4.10 4.20
N ASP A 78 11.68 -5.29 4.50
CA ASP A 78 12.95 -5.44 5.21
C ASP A 78 14.13 -4.77 4.47
N GLU A 79 14.11 -4.80 3.14
CA GLU A 79 15.18 -4.22 2.32
C GLU A 79 15.03 -2.71 2.10
N THR A 80 13.81 -2.17 2.15
CA THR A 80 13.53 -0.83 1.58
C THR A 80 13.07 0.23 2.57
N VAL A 81 12.69 -0.15 3.80
CA VAL A 81 12.21 0.80 4.83
C VAL A 81 12.87 0.55 6.18
N THR A 82 12.73 1.53 7.08
CA THR A 82 13.22 1.39 8.45
C THR A 82 12.37 0.43 9.27
N GLN A 83 12.93 -0.11 10.36
CA GLN A 83 12.18 -0.96 11.28
C GLN A 83 10.91 -0.27 11.82
N LYS A 84 10.99 1.04 12.12
CA LYS A 84 9.85 1.83 12.61
C LYS A 84 8.75 1.96 11.54
N GLU A 85 9.11 2.14 10.28
CA GLU A 85 8.13 2.17 9.18
C GLU A 85 7.53 0.79 8.94
N LYS A 86 8.31 -0.29 9.06
CA LYS A 86 7.82 -1.66 8.92
C LYS A 86 6.72 -1.99 9.93
N GLU A 87 6.83 -1.48 11.16
CA GLU A 87 5.80 -1.65 12.21
C GLU A 87 4.43 -1.06 11.84
N LEU A 88 4.39 -0.12 10.87
CA LEU A 88 3.15 0.46 10.35
C LEU A 88 2.45 -0.42 9.30
N VAL A 89 3.05 -1.55 8.92
CA VAL A 89 2.48 -2.50 7.96
C VAL A 89 2.01 -3.77 8.66
N LYS A 90 0.79 -4.21 8.36
CA LYS A 90 0.27 -5.52 8.77
C LYS A 90 -0.15 -6.30 7.54
N LEU A 91 0.34 -7.53 7.42
CA LEU A 91 0.07 -8.42 6.30
C LEU A 91 -0.84 -9.57 6.73
N PHE A 92 -1.86 -9.88 5.93
CA PHE A 92 -2.88 -10.88 6.24
C PHE A 92 -3.01 -11.92 5.12
N PRO A 93 -2.92 -13.23 5.44
CA PRO A 93 -3.09 -14.33 4.48
C PRO A 93 -4.57 -14.60 4.17
N ILE A 94 -5.25 -13.60 3.63
CA ILE A 94 -6.69 -13.66 3.36
C ILE A 94 -7.03 -13.06 1.99
N CYS A 95 -8.20 -13.39 1.47
CA CYS A 95 -8.75 -12.72 0.29
C CYS A 95 -9.28 -11.34 0.67
N HIS A 96 -9.08 -10.33 -0.20
CA HIS A 96 -9.60 -8.98 0.00
C HIS A 96 -11.12 -8.90 0.13
N SER A 97 -11.87 -9.94 -0.28
CA SER A 97 -13.31 -10.01 -0.04
C SER A 97 -13.67 -10.00 1.46
N ARG A 98 -12.69 -10.25 2.34
CA ARG A 98 -12.79 -10.25 3.81
C ARG A 98 -12.06 -9.05 4.44
N MET A 99 -11.85 -7.97 3.69
CA MET A 99 -11.11 -6.79 4.16
C MET A 99 -11.72 -6.11 5.38
N ASP A 100 -13.03 -6.30 5.60
CA ASP A 100 -13.77 -5.82 6.76
C ASP A 100 -13.29 -6.46 8.07
N GLU A 101 -12.70 -7.66 8.02
CA GLU A 101 -12.14 -8.35 9.18
C GLU A 101 -10.77 -7.80 9.62
N VAL A 102 -10.14 -6.98 8.77
CA VAL A 102 -8.75 -6.54 8.95
C VAL A 102 -8.64 -5.20 9.65
N LEU A 103 -9.67 -4.36 9.53
CA LEU A 103 -9.67 -3.03 10.11
C LEU A 103 -9.97 -3.06 11.61
N PRO A 104 -9.32 -2.23 12.42
CA PRO A 104 -9.67 -2.05 13.83
C PRO A 104 -11.14 -1.67 14.03
N GLU A 105 -11.72 -2.10 15.15
CA GLU A 105 -13.06 -1.67 15.55
C GLU A 105 -13.11 -0.12 15.65
N ASN A 106 -14.11 0.49 15.01
CA ASN A 106 -14.31 1.94 14.91
C ASN A 106 -13.35 2.71 13.98
N THR A 107 -12.70 2.05 13.01
CA THR A 107 -12.08 2.78 11.90
C THR A 107 -13.16 3.56 11.13
N ALA A 108 -13.06 4.90 11.17
CA ALA A 108 -13.89 5.77 10.34
C ALA A 108 -13.45 5.62 8.87
N VAL A 109 -14.42 5.38 7.98
CA VAL A 109 -14.22 5.26 6.52
C VAL A 109 -14.67 6.56 5.85
#